data_AF-C6LJ01-F1
#
_entry.id   AF-C6LJ01-F1
#
_cell.length_a   1.000
_cell.length_b   1.000
_cell.length_c   1.000
_cell.angle_alpha   90.00
_cell.angle_beta   90.00
_cell.angle_gamma   90.00
#
_symmetry.space_group_name_H-M   'P 1'
#
loop_
_entity.id
_entity.type
_entity.pdbx_description
1 polymer ?
#
loop_
_entity_poly.entity_id
_entity_poly.type
_entity_poly.pdbx_seq_one_letter_code
_entity_poly.pdbx_strand_id
1 'polypeptide(L)'
;MRRKKAGRFEERAMCGRYYYDDTIAEEIGELVEEIDRRVLRQPSGDIHPVERAPVLCGTKTPGDIHPTERAPVLRGTETPGDIHPAECAPVLCGTKTPGDIHPTERAPVLRGTGGAGEKNRLQSPVCARLMRWGFVQPTGRGLLINARAETALQRPMFCEGVLHRRCVIPARHFYEWDAEKEKVTFSNGDGKTLFLAGIYSRSGEEDCFVILTTQANASVRAVHPRMPLVLRENEWQDWIYDDHFMRRALEQTPDMLKAYREYEQQSLFC
;
A
#
# COMPACT_ATOMS: atom_id res chain seq x y z
N MET A 1 3.38 35.58 39.73
CA MET A 1 2.87 34.30 39.20
C MET A 1 2.84 34.35 37.67
N ARG A 2 3.82 33.75 36.99
CA ARG A 2 3.81 33.62 35.52
C ARG A 2 2.98 32.38 35.16
N ARG A 3 1.81 32.58 34.52
CA ARG A 3 1.03 31.49 33.94
C ARG A 3 1.86 30.83 32.83
N LYS A 4 2.16 29.54 32.97
CA LYS A 4 2.74 28.72 31.89
C LYS A 4 1.75 28.75 30.72
N LYS A 5 2.16 29.28 29.57
CA LYS A 5 1.42 29.09 28.31
C LYS A 5 1.46 27.59 28.00
N ALA A 6 0.28 26.97 27.94
CA ALA A 6 0.14 25.63 27.41
C ALA A 6 0.76 25.61 26.00
N GLY A 7 1.73 24.71 25.79
CA GLY A 7 2.41 24.55 24.52
C GLY A 7 1.40 24.25 23.42
N ARG A 8 1.26 25.18 22.49
CA ARG A 8 0.53 24.96 21.25
C ARG A 8 1.41 24.02 20.43
N PHE A 9 1.06 22.74 20.37
CA PHE A 9 1.67 21.82 19.40
C PHE A 9 1.38 22.42 18.01
N GLU A 10 2.38 23.02 17.37
CA GLU A 10 2.31 23.29 15.93
C GLU A 10 2.11 21.94 15.25
N GLU A 11 1.06 21.82 14.45
CA GLU A 11 0.74 20.60 13.72
C GLU A 11 1.78 20.44 12.61
N ARG A 12 2.92 19.83 12.96
CA ARG A 12 3.97 19.45 12.01
C ARG A 12 3.38 18.40 11.06
N ALA A 13 3.77 18.47 9.79
CA ALA A 13 3.46 17.42 8.85
C ALA A 13 4.26 16.17 9.23
N MET A 14 3.64 15.00 9.16
CA MET A 14 4.34 13.75 9.36
C MET A 14 5.52 13.61 8.40
N CYS A 15 6.58 12.98 8.88
CA CYS A 15 7.65 12.45 8.06
C CYS A 15 7.07 11.60 6.92
N GLY A 16 7.40 12.00 5.69
CA GLY A 16 7.09 11.25 4.49
C GLY A 16 8.10 10.16 4.19
N ARG A 17 8.55 9.37 5.17
CA ARG A 17 9.50 8.28 4.92
C ARG A 17 9.05 6.98 5.57
N TYR A 18 9.23 5.89 4.84
CA TYR A 18 9.11 4.53 5.35
C TYR A 18 10.17 3.65 4.72
N TYR A 19 10.40 2.48 5.29
CA TYR A 19 11.43 1.57 4.82
C TYR A 19 10.84 0.34 4.14
N TYR A 20 11.54 -0.08 3.10
CA TYR A 20 11.22 -1.26 2.31
C TYR A 20 12.50 -2.09 2.12
N ASP A 21 12.40 -3.41 2.22
CA ASP A 21 13.52 -4.34 2.02
C ASP A 21 13.13 -5.57 1.18
N ASP A 22 14.13 -6.40 0.88
CA ASP A 22 13.94 -7.59 0.06
C ASP A 22 13.07 -8.64 0.74
N THR A 23 13.03 -8.69 2.08
CA THR A 23 12.15 -9.62 2.81
C THR A 23 10.69 -9.24 2.62
N ILE A 24 10.38 -7.95 2.59
CA ILE A 24 9.04 -7.46 2.24
C ILE A 24 8.71 -7.79 0.78
N ALA A 25 9.68 -7.72 -0.13
CA ALA A 25 9.45 -8.10 -1.53
C ALA A 25 9.05 -9.57 -1.66
N GLU A 26 9.72 -10.46 -0.93
CA GLU A 26 9.41 -11.88 -0.84
C GLU A 26 8.02 -12.11 -0.24
N GLU A 27 7.70 -11.49 0.90
CA GLU A 27 6.39 -11.57 1.56
C GLU A 27 5.25 -11.10 0.63
N ILE A 28 5.46 -10.01 -0.12
CA ILE A 28 4.50 -9.55 -1.13
C ILE A 28 4.28 -10.63 -2.20
N GLY A 29 5.35 -11.26 -2.67
CA GLY A 29 5.29 -12.34 -3.64
C GLY A 29 4.41 -13.48 -3.12
N GLU A 30 4.66 -13.93 -1.90
CA GLU A 30 3.88 -14.99 -1.25
C GLU A 30 2.41 -14.63 -1.08
N LEU A 31 2.11 -13.41 -0.64
CA LEU A 31 0.74 -12.90 -0.46
C LEU A 31 -0.03 -12.86 -1.78
N VAL A 32 0.59 -12.35 -2.85
CA VAL A 32 -0.03 -12.28 -4.18
C VAL A 32 -0.26 -13.69 -4.74
N GLU A 33 0.72 -14.60 -4.61
CA GLU A 33 0.59 -15.98 -5.06
C GLU A 33 -0.47 -16.78 -4.31
N GLU A 34 -0.60 -16.57 -3.01
CA GLU A 34 -1.66 -17.21 -2.21
C GLU A 34 -3.05 -16.74 -2.68
N ILE A 35 -3.21 -15.45 -2.93
CA ILE A 35 -4.49 -14.89 -3.40
C ILE A 35 -4.84 -15.44 -4.76
N ASP A 36 -3.89 -15.44 -5.70
CA ASP A 36 -4.13 -16.01 -7.03
C ASP A 36 -4.53 -17.49 -6.95
N ARG A 37 -3.87 -18.28 -6.09
CA ARG A 37 -4.26 -19.69 -5.84
C ARG A 37 -5.66 -19.82 -5.24
N ARG A 38 -6.08 -18.92 -4.35
CA ARG A 38 -7.44 -18.94 -3.77
C ARG A 38 -8.50 -18.57 -4.82
N VAL A 39 -8.23 -17.57 -5.66
CA VAL A 39 -9.13 -17.14 -6.74
C VAL A 39 -9.28 -18.23 -7.80
N LEU A 40 -8.19 -18.93 -8.16
CA LEU A 40 -8.19 -20.03 -9.14
C LEU A 40 -8.89 -21.32 -8.65
N ARG A 41 -9.25 -21.43 -7.36
CA ARG A 41 -9.92 -22.62 -6.77
C ARG A 41 -11.46 -22.62 -6.89
N GLN A 42 -12.04 -21.81 -7.79
CA GLN A 42 -13.45 -21.97 -8.16
C GLN A 42 -13.70 -23.35 -8.82
N PRO A 43 -14.91 -23.94 -8.68
CA PRO A 43 -15.09 -25.39 -8.68
C PRO A 43 -14.73 -26.03 -10.03
N SER A 44 -14.09 -27.21 -9.95
CA SER A 44 -13.94 -28.13 -11.07
C SER A 44 -15.33 -28.62 -11.53
N GLY A 45 -15.71 -28.30 -12.77
CA GLY A 45 -16.98 -28.69 -13.39
C GLY A 45 -17.04 -28.25 -14.87
N ASP A 46 -18.12 -28.60 -15.57
CA ASP A 46 -18.38 -28.11 -16.93
C ASP A 46 -18.58 -26.58 -16.90
N ILE A 47 -17.97 -25.88 -17.85
CA ILE A 47 -18.16 -24.43 -18.02
C ILE A 47 -19.25 -24.22 -19.06
N HIS A 48 -20.35 -23.58 -18.68
CA HIS A 48 -21.46 -23.30 -19.60
C HIS A 48 -21.22 -22.01 -20.40
N PRO A 49 -21.85 -21.82 -21.59
CA PRO A 49 -21.59 -20.67 -22.48
C PRO A 49 -21.86 -19.27 -21.89
N VAL A 50 -22.51 -19.17 -20.72
CA VAL A 50 -22.76 -17.91 -19.99
C VAL A 50 -21.87 -17.73 -18.76
N GLU A 51 -21.00 -18.71 -18.49
CA GLU A 51 -20.09 -18.73 -17.36
C GLU A 51 -18.70 -18.27 -17.79
N ARG A 52 -17.97 -17.64 -16.86
CA ARG A 52 -16.59 -17.22 -17.10
C ARG A 52 -15.70 -18.46 -17.20
N ALA A 53 -15.06 -18.65 -18.35
CA ALA A 53 -14.11 -19.73 -18.60
C ALA A 53 -12.68 -19.20 -18.42
N PRO A 54 -11.77 -19.91 -17.73
CA PRO A 54 -10.37 -19.50 -17.66
C PRO A 54 -9.69 -19.67 -19.04
N VAL A 55 -9.19 -18.59 -19.61
CA VAL A 55 -8.41 -18.58 -20.85
C VAL A 55 -6.91 -18.51 -20.53
N LEU A 56 -6.15 -19.37 -21.21
CA LEU A 56 -4.69 -19.43 -21.10
C LEU A 56 -4.04 -18.50 -22.12
N CYS A 57 -3.34 -17.45 -21.67
CA CYS A 57 -2.53 -16.57 -22.55
C CYS A 57 -1.03 -16.72 -22.23
N GLY A 58 -0.21 -16.89 -23.27
CA GLY A 58 1.25 -17.08 -23.16
C GLY A 58 2.04 -15.77 -23.19
N THR A 59 3.20 -15.76 -22.51
CA THR A 59 4.04 -14.58 -22.27
C THR A 59 5.31 -14.55 -23.13
N LYS A 60 5.21 -14.72 -24.46
CA LYS A 60 6.37 -14.51 -25.34
C LYS A 60 6.04 -13.60 -26.52
N THR A 61 7.03 -12.80 -26.91
CA THR A 61 7.17 -12.19 -28.24
C THR A 61 6.97 -13.26 -29.32
N PRO A 62 6.44 -12.92 -30.51
CA PRO A 62 6.16 -13.91 -31.55
C PRO A 62 7.44 -14.67 -31.95
N GLY A 63 7.43 -15.99 -31.79
CA GLY A 63 8.53 -16.89 -32.17
C GLY A 63 8.22 -18.35 -31.78
N ASP A 64 8.65 -19.29 -32.61
CA ASP A 64 8.39 -20.72 -32.41
C ASP A 64 9.17 -21.28 -31.20
N ILE A 65 8.51 -22.13 -30.40
CA ILE A 65 9.11 -22.82 -29.25
C ILE A 65 9.69 -24.16 -29.72
N HIS A 66 10.98 -24.39 -29.48
CA HIS A 66 11.63 -25.64 -29.85
C HIS A 66 11.31 -26.75 -28.83
N PRO A 67 11.11 -28.03 -29.24
CA PRO A 67 10.72 -29.14 -28.35
C PRO A 67 11.71 -29.50 -27.21
N THR A 68 12.88 -28.86 -27.18
CA THR A 68 13.87 -29.00 -26.10
C THR A 68 13.79 -27.89 -25.04
N GLU A 69 12.94 -26.89 -25.22
CA GLU A 69 12.73 -25.81 -24.25
C GLU A 69 11.76 -26.26 -23.13
N ARG A 70 12.14 -26.04 -21.86
CA ARG A 70 11.21 -26.22 -20.74
C ARG A 70 10.05 -25.25 -20.90
N ALA A 71 8.81 -25.77 -20.93
CA ALA A 71 7.60 -24.98 -21.08
C ALA A 71 7.52 -23.90 -19.97
N PRO A 72 7.31 -22.62 -20.31
CA PRO A 72 7.11 -21.59 -19.30
C PRO A 72 5.79 -21.85 -18.55
N VAL A 73 5.82 -21.64 -17.24
CA VAL A 73 4.63 -21.61 -16.38
C VAL A 73 3.97 -20.24 -16.59
N LEU A 74 2.72 -20.19 -17.05
CA LEU A 74 2.08 -19.02 -17.67
C LEU A 74 0.78 -18.57 -16.97
N ARG A 75 0.58 -17.25 -16.84
CA ARG A 75 -0.59 -16.56 -16.23
C ARG A 75 -1.27 -15.66 -17.29
N GLY A 76 -2.61 -15.68 -17.41
CA GLY A 76 -3.37 -15.03 -18.50
C GLY A 76 -4.20 -13.79 -18.11
N THR A 77 -4.63 -13.02 -19.12
CA THR A 77 -5.70 -11.98 -19.07
C THR A 77 -6.61 -12.09 -20.31
N GLU A 78 -7.89 -11.70 -20.17
CA GLU A 78 -8.98 -11.86 -21.16
C GLU A 78 -9.67 -10.51 -21.48
N THR A 79 -9.25 -9.77 -22.52
CA THR A 79 -10.12 -8.90 -23.37
C THR A 79 -9.31 -8.19 -24.47
N PRO A 80 -9.81 -8.10 -25.73
CA PRO A 80 -9.24 -7.23 -26.78
C PRO A 80 -9.70 -5.77 -26.59
N GLY A 81 -8.75 -4.85 -26.43
CA GLY A 81 -8.98 -3.40 -26.36
C GLY A 81 -8.20 -2.76 -25.21
N ASP A 82 -7.12 -2.05 -25.56
CA ASP A 82 -6.21 -1.28 -24.71
C ASP A 82 -5.40 -2.05 -23.66
N ILE A 83 -4.56 -2.97 -24.13
CA ILE A 83 -3.37 -3.37 -23.38
C ILE A 83 -2.40 -2.19 -23.40
N HIS A 84 -2.31 -1.45 -22.29
CA HIS A 84 -1.19 -0.52 -22.13
C HIS A 84 0.09 -1.37 -22.01
N PRO A 85 1.19 -1.07 -22.71
CA PRO A 85 2.44 -1.84 -22.66
C PRO A 85 3.12 -1.92 -21.28
N ALA A 86 2.47 -1.40 -20.22
CA ALA A 86 2.88 -1.50 -18.82
C ALA A 86 2.14 -2.61 -18.02
N GLU A 87 1.19 -3.31 -18.63
CA GLU A 87 0.46 -4.40 -17.97
C GLU A 87 1.18 -5.75 -18.11
N CYS A 88 2.35 -5.85 -17.49
CA CYS A 88 3.00 -7.13 -17.20
C CYS A 88 2.41 -7.75 -15.92
N ALA A 89 2.45 -9.09 -15.82
CA ALA A 89 2.38 -9.81 -14.54
C ALA A 89 3.37 -9.21 -13.52
N PRO A 90 3.15 -9.33 -12.20
CA PRO A 90 3.93 -8.63 -11.19
C PRO A 90 5.33 -9.25 -11.07
N VAL A 91 6.18 -9.02 -12.06
CA VAL A 91 7.61 -8.97 -11.81
C VAL A 91 7.80 -7.64 -11.10
N LEU A 92 8.03 -7.68 -9.79
CA LEU A 92 8.63 -6.58 -9.05
C LEU A 92 10.03 -6.37 -9.63
N CYS A 93 10.12 -5.79 -10.84
CA CYS A 93 11.38 -5.30 -11.39
C CYS A 93 11.79 -4.15 -10.47
N GLY A 94 12.74 -4.48 -9.59
CA GLY A 94 13.08 -3.73 -8.40
C GLY A 94 13.08 -2.22 -8.58
N THR A 95 12.30 -1.55 -7.75
CA THR A 95 12.79 -0.30 -7.20
C THR A 95 14.13 -0.58 -6.51
N LYS A 96 15.04 0.38 -6.58
CA LYS A 96 16.39 0.37 -6.00
C LYS A 96 16.49 -0.43 -4.68
N THR A 97 17.67 -1.02 -4.46
CA THR A 97 18.20 -1.60 -3.20
C THR A 97 17.41 -1.25 -1.93
N PRO A 98 17.18 -2.22 -1.01
CA PRO A 98 16.57 -2.00 0.30
C PRO A 98 16.93 -0.66 0.93
N GLY A 99 15.93 0.08 1.42
CA GLY A 99 16.18 1.44 1.89
C GLY A 99 14.94 2.26 2.21
N ASP A 100 15.21 3.50 2.63
CA ASP A 100 14.20 4.51 2.85
C ASP A 100 13.55 4.92 1.53
N ILE A 101 12.23 4.82 1.48
CA ILE A 101 11.39 5.38 0.43
C ILE A 101 10.98 6.79 0.84
N HIS A 102 11.16 7.72 -0.10
CA HIS A 102 10.88 9.14 0.08
C HIS A 102 9.69 9.58 -0.77
N PRO A 103 9.08 10.74 -0.48
CA PRO A 103 8.07 11.31 -1.35
C PRO A 103 8.64 11.54 -2.73
N THR A 104 7.78 11.47 -3.76
CA THR A 104 8.13 11.50 -5.19
C THR A 104 8.82 10.25 -5.73
N GLU A 105 9.33 9.36 -4.88
CA GLU A 105 9.89 8.09 -5.33
C GLU A 105 8.78 7.10 -5.69
N ARG A 106 9.15 6.09 -6.48
CA ARG A 106 8.25 4.98 -6.81
C ARG A 106 8.42 3.88 -5.77
N ALA A 107 7.31 3.27 -5.41
CA ALA A 107 7.30 2.16 -4.46
C ALA A 107 6.26 1.12 -4.81
N PRO A 108 6.48 -0.14 -4.40
CA PRO A 108 5.50 -1.19 -4.56
C PRO A 108 4.30 -0.94 -3.65
N VAL A 109 3.11 -1.01 -4.23
CA VAL A 109 1.85 -0.98 -3.51
C VAL A 109 0.96 -2.13 -3.98
N LEU A 110 0.17 -2.67 -3.06
CA LEU A 110 -0.82 -3.70 -3.35
C LEU A 110 -2.14 -3.02 -3.71
N ARG A 111 -2.76 -3.43 -4.81
CA ARG A 111 -4.12 -2.98 -5.19
C ARG A 111 -4.93 -4.11 -5.79
N GLY A 112 -6.25 -3.96 -5.81
CA GLY A 112 -7.11 -4.83 -6.61
C GLY A 112 -6.93 -4.59 -8.11
N THR A 113 -7.06 -5.66 -8.90
CA THR A 113 -6.96 -5.59 -10.37
C THR A 113 -8.22 -5.05 -11.04
N GLY A 114 -9.40 -5.18 -10.41
CA GLY A 114 -10.68 -4.74 -10.96
C GLY A 114 -10.80 -3.23 -11.11
N GLY A 115 -11.45 -2.79 -12.20
CA GLY A 115 -11.72 -1.38 -12.48
C GLY A 115 -12.62 -0.70 -11.43
N ALA A 116 -12.51 0.63 -11.34
CA ALA A 116 -13.47 1.42 -10.58
C ALA A 116 -14.88 1.21 -11.15
N GLY A 117 -15.80 0.62 -10.35
CA GLY A 117 -17.19 0.37 -10.74
C GLY A 117 -17.53 -1.06 -11.15
N GLU A 118 -16.59 -2.01 -11.10
CA GLU A 118 -16.89 -3.42 -11.34
C GLU A 118 -17.73 -4.04 -10.21
N LYS A 119 -18.84 -4.69 -10.59
CA LYS A 119 -19.84 -5.27 -9.68
C LYS A 119 -19.32 -6.42 -8.80
N ASN A 120 -18.08 -6.86 -8.97
CA ASN A 120 -17.54 -8.02 -8.27
C ASN A 120 -16.12 -7.80 -7.71
N ARG A 121 -15.88 -6.61 -7.13
CA ARG A 121 -14.59 -6.21 -6.55
C ARG A 121 -14.01 -7.24 -5.59
N LEU A 122 -14.87 -7.88 -4.79
CA LEU A 122 -14.49 -8.89 -3.79
C LEU A 122 -13.77 -10.13 -4.36
N GLN A 123 -13.77 -10.35 -5.67
CA GLN A 123 -13.15 -11.51 -6.33
C GLN A 123 -12.01 -11.15 -7.28
N SER A 124 -11.68 -9.87 -7.43
CA SER A 124 -10.55 -9.46 -8.26
C SER A 124 -9.23 -9.90 -7.59
N PRO A 125 -8.25 -10.44 -8.32
CA PRO A 125 -6.94 -10.71 -7.74
C PRO A 125 -6.26 -9.42 -7.29
N VAL A 126 -5.42 -9.52 -6.26
CA VAL A 126 -4.54 -8.44 -5.81
C VAL A 126 -3.28 -8.47 -6.68
N CYS A 127 -2.78 -7.30 -7.08
CA CYS A 127 -1.49 -7.19 -7.73
C CYS A 127 -0.60 -6.15 -7.04
N ALA A 128 0.71 -6.38 -7.12
CA ALA A 128 1.71 -5.38 -6.78
C ALA A 128 1.98 -4.47 -8.00
N ARG A 129 2.05 -3.16 -7.76
CA ARG A 129 2.35 -2.14 -8.78
C ARG A 129 3.32 -1.13 -8.22
N LEU A 130 4.26 -0.68 -9.06
CA LEU A 130 5.09 0.48 -8.73
C LEU A 130 4.29 1.76 -9.00
N MET A 131 4.08 2.55 -7.96
CA MET A 131 3.38 3.84 -8.04
C MET A 131 4.23 4.95 -7.45
N ARG A 132 4.08 6.18 -7.95
CA ARG A 132 4.77 7.35 -7.38
C ARG A 132 4.12 7.78 -6.07
N TRP A 133 4.91 8.06 -5.03
CA TRP A 133 4.38 8.63 -3.80
C TRP A 133 4.11 10.13 -3.92
N GLY A 134 2.84 10.51 -3.92
CA GLY A 134 2.37 11.87 -3.72
C GLY A 134 1.46 12.36 -4.85
N PHE A 135 0.41 13.09 -4.48
CA PHE A 135 -0.50 13.75 -5.41
C PHE A 135 -0.03 15.18 -5.65
N VAL A 136 0.07 15.56 -6.92
CA VAL A 136 0.32 16.94 -7.31
C VAL A 136 -0.95 17.76 -7.06
N GLN A 137 -0.81 18.89 -6.36
CA GLN A 137 -1.95 19.76 -6.11
C GLN A 137 -2.45 20.40 -7.42
N PRO A 138 -3.76 20.72 -7.55
CA PRO A 138 -4.32 21.23 -8.81
C PRO A 138 -3.77 22.61 -9.17
N THR A 139 -3.27 23.34 -8.17
CA THR A 139 -2.55 24.61 -8.32
C THR A 139 -1.17 24.45 -8.97
N GLY A 140 -0.68 23.21 -9.15
CA GLY A 140 0.66 22.88 -9.60
C GLY A 140 1.76 23.20 -8.56
N ARG A 141 1.39 23.69 -7.38
CA ARG A 141 2.32 24.08 -6.31
C ARG A 141 2.09 23.24 -5.07
N GLY A 142 2.97 22.27 -4.86
CA GLY A 142 2.98 21.41 -3.68
C GLY A 142 2.61 19.96 -3.97
N LEU A 143 3.06 19.09 -3.07
CA LEU A 143 2.87 17.65 -3.13
C LEU A 143 2.14 17.20 -1.87
N LEU A 144 1.02 16.51 -2.04
CA LEU A 144 0.28 15.90 -0.95
C LEU A 144 0.73 14.45 -0.84
N ILE A 145 1.41 14.11 0.25
CA ILE A 145 1.97 12.77 0.48
C ILE A 145 1.08 11.93 1.41
N ASN A 146 0.22 12.60 2.17
CA ASN A 146 -0.67 12.03 3.16
C ASN A 146 -2.08 12.61 3.00
N ALA A 147 -3.09 11.80 3.30
CA ALA A 147 -4.49 12.22 3.43
C ALA A 147 -5.00 11.89 4.84
N ARG A 148 -5.77 12.80 5.46
CA ARG A 148 -6.36 12.56 6.79
C ARG A 148 -7.60 11.68 6.65
N ALA A 149 -7.59 10.49 7.24
CA ALA A 149 -8.68 9.52 7.15
C ALA A 149 -10.04 10.12 7.52
N GLU A 150 -10.06 10.95 8.57
CA GLU A 150 -11.27 11.59 9.13
C GLU A 150 -11.97 12.53 8.13
N THR A 151 -11.25 13.02 7.12
CA THR A 151 -11.79 13.99 6.15
C THR A 151 -11.62 13.54 4.70
N ALA A 152 -11.01 12.38 4.45
CA ALA A 152 -10.66 11.95 3.11
C ALA A 152 -11.89 11.85 2.18
N LEU A 153 -13.02 11.33 2.69
CA LEU A 153 -14.29 11.27 1.96
C LEU A 153 -14.90 12.64 1.64
N GLN A 154 -14.56 13.68 2.41
CA GLN A 154 -15.09 15.03 2.25
C GLN A 154 -14.25 15.88 1.29
N ARG A 155 -13.04 15.42 0.95
CA ARG A 155 -12.10 16.15 0.07
C ARG A 155 -12.22 15.62 -1.35
N PRO A 156 -12.65 16.43 -2.34
CA PRO A 156 -12.82 15.96 -3.72
C PRO A 156 -11.59 15.23 -4.29
N MET A 157 -10.39 15.71 -3.95
CA MET A 157 -9.12 15.11 -4.38
C MET A 157 -8.88 13.68 -3.85
N PHE A 158 -9.45 13.32 -2.71
CA PHE A 158 -9.23 12.02 -2.06
C PHE A 158 -10.45 11.11 -2.12
N CYS A 159 -11.66 11.68 -2.23
CA CYS A 159 -12.93 10.96 -2.16
C CYS A 159 -13.03 9.82 -3.18
N GLU A 160 -12.70 10.08 -4.45
CA GLU A 160 -12.69 9.03 -5.48
C GLU A 160 -11.69 7.91 -5.14
N GLY A 161 -10.52 8.28 -4.61
CA GLY A 161 -9.50 7.33 -4.19
C GLY A 161 -10.00 6.41 -3.07
N VAL A 162 -10.66 6.96 -2.05
CA VAL A 162 -11.21 6.19 -0.93
C VAL A 162 -12.34 5.25 -1.39
N LEU A 163 -13.21 5.71 -2.28
CA LEU A 163 -14.34 4.90 -2.76
C LEU A 163 -13.88 3.84 -3.76
N HIS A 164 -12.92 4.16 -4.62
CA HIS A 164 -12.69 3.39 -5.83
C HIS A 164 -11.23 3.04 -6.14
N ARG A 165 -10.24 3.57 -5.42
CA ARG A 165 -8.83 3.31 -5.74
C ARG A 165 -8.03 3.18 -4.45
N ARG A 166 -8.38 2.17 -3.66
CA ARG A 166 -7.69 1.81 -2.43
C ARG A 166 -6.48 0.95 -2.73
N CYS A 167 -5.37 1.23 -2.05
CA CYS A 167 -4.16 0.42 -2.09
C CYS A 167 -3.62 0.21 -0.68
N VAL A 168 -2.68 -0.71 -0.55
CA VAL A 168 -1.96 -0.99 0.69
C VAL A 168 -0.47 -0.81 0.42
N ILE A 169 0.20 -0.08 1.29
CA ILE A 169 1.64 0.15 1.24
C ILE A 169 2.29 -0.76 2.28
N PRO A 170 2.96 -1.84 1.84
CA PRO A 170 3.75 -2.68 2.74
C PRO A 170 5.03 -1.93 3.14
N ALA A 171 5.34 -1.92 4.43
CA ALA A 171 6.51 -1.24 4.98
C ALA A 171 7.07 -2.01 6.18
N ARG A 172 8.37 -1.90 6.44
CA ARG A 172 8.99 -2.51 7.64
C ARG A 172 8.69 -1.69 8.90
N HIS A 173 8.86 -0.39 8.73
CA HIS A 173 8.69 0.64 9.72
C HIS A 173 8.60 1.99 9.04
N PHE A 174 8.01 2.95 9.74
CA PHE A 174 8.13 4.38 9.42
C PHE A 174 8.87 5.09 10.55
N TYR A 175 9.31 6.30 10.28
CA TYR A 175 10.05 7.11 11.25
C TYR A 175 9.36 8.43 11.51
N GLU A 176 9.53 8.97 12.71
CA GLU A 176 9.22 10.36 13.01
C GLU A 176 10.33 11.00 13.83
N TRP A 177 10.36 12.32 13.86
CA TRP A 177 11.24 13.07 14.74
C TRP A 177 10.46 13.69 15.88
N ASP A 178 10.93 13.48 17.11
CA ASP A 178 10.33 14.09 18.28
C ASP A 178 10.65 15.60 18.39
N ALA A 179 10.27 16.21 19.51
CA ALA A 179 10.47 17.64 19.73
C ALA A 179 11.96 18.02 19.74
N GLU A 180 12.80 17.09 20.20
CA GLU A 180 14.26 17.16 20.30
C GLU A 180 14.97 16.87 18.96
N LYS A 181 14.20 16.54 17.91
CA LYS A 181 14.68 16.12 16.59
C LYS A 181 15.45 14.80 16.62
N GLU A 182 15.14 13.92 17.56
CA GLU A 182 15.63 12.55 17.57
C GLU A 182 14.74 11.66 16.70
N LYS A 183 15.36 10.80 15.90
CA LYS A 183 14.65 9.86 15.04
C LYS A 183 14.08 8.71 15.89
N VAL A 184 12.78 8.48 15.78
CA VAL A 184 12.07 7.38 16.40
C VAL A 184 11.46 6.51 15.31
N THR A 185 11.73 5.21 15.40
CA THR A 185 11.29 4.17 14.45
C THR A 185 10.09 3.44 15.00
N PHE A 186 9.04 3.26 14.20
CA PHE A 186 7.82 2.56 14.60
C PHE A 186 7.57 1.32 13.74
N SER A 187 7.41 0.16 14.37
CA SER A 187 7.14 -1.12 13.70
C SER A 187 6.09 -1.97 14.42
N ASN A 188 5.63 -3.04 13.77
CA ASN A 188 4.78 -4.06 14.40
C ASN A 188 5.54 -4.96 15.40
N GLY A 189 6.85 -4.75 15.56
CA GLY A 189 7.72 -5.63 16.31
C GLY A 189 8.05 -6.93 15.58
N ASP A 190 9.10 -7.60 16.03
CA ASP A 190 9.56 -8.92 15.57
C ASP A 190 9.79 -9.00 14.06
N GLY A 191 9.96 -7.84 13.43
CA GLY A 191 10.12 -7.76 12.00
C GLY A 191 8.87 -8.02 11.17
N LYS A 192 7.67 -7.86 11.72
CA LYS A 192 6.46 -8.05 10.92
C LYS A 192 6.22 -6.84 10.01
N THR A 193 5.72 -7.11 8.81
CA THR A 193 5.28 -6.08 7.86
C THR A 193 4.15 -5.24 8.44
N LEU A 194 4.26 -3.92 8.21
CA LEU A 194 3.17 -2.97 8.38
C LEU A 194 2.40 -2.86 7.08
N PHE A 195 1.07 -2.97 7.17
CA PHE A 195 0.17 -2.67 6.06
C PHE A 195 -0.41 -1.26 6.25
N LEU A 196 0.12 -0.28 5.52
CA LEU A 196 -0.38 1.10 5.62
C LEU A 196 -1.51 1.30 4.61
N ALA A 197 -2.66 1.78 5.07
CA ALA A 197 -3.78 2.08 4.20
C ALA A 197 -3.44 3.26 3.28
N GLY A 198 -3.66 3.09 1.98
CA GLY A 198 -3.45 4.12 0.99
C GLY A 198 -4.60 4.25 0.00
N ILE A 199 -4.53 5.33 -0.76
CA ILE A 199 -5.36 5.54 -1.95
C ILE A 199 -4.46 5.95 -3.11
N TYR A 200 -4.87 5.62 -4.32
CA TYR A 200 -4.15 5.97 -5.53
C TYR A 200 -5.04 6.70 -6.53
N SER A 201 -4.42 7.45 -7.41
CA SER A 201 -5.07 8.14 -8.53
C SER A 201 -4.08 8.25 -9.68
N ARG A 202 -4.60 8.51 -10.88
CA ARG A 202 -3.78 8.66 -12.08
C ARG A 202 -3.49 10.14 -12.33
N SER A 203 -2.21 10.46 -12.52
CA SER A 203 -1.73 11.79 -12.88
C SER A 203 -1.00 11.71 -14.22
N GLY A 204 -1.71 12.04 -15.31
CA GLY A 204 -1.21 11.80 -16.67
C GLY A 204 -1.12 10.31 -16.95
N GLU A 205 0.07 9.82 -17.29
CA GLU A 205 0.33 8.40 -17.55
C GLU A 205 0.85 7.63 -16.32
N GLU A 206 1.01 8.32 -15.17
CA GLU A 206 1.58 7.72 -13.97
C GLU A 206 0.52 7.51 -12.89
N ASP A 207 0.49 6.31 -12.30
CA ASP A 207 -0.27 6.04 -11.09
C ASP A 207 0.51 6.56 -9.88
N CYS A 208 -0.15 7.40 -9.08
CA CYS A 208 0.40 7.98 -7.85
C CYS A 208 -0.41 7.48 -6.65
N PHE A 209 0.22 7.38 -5.47
CA PHE A 209 -0.46 7.03 -4.22
C PHE A 209 -0.19 8.04 -3.11
N VAL A 210 -1.05 8.06 -2.09
CA VAL A 210 -0.84 8.73 -0.81
C VAL A 210 -1.19 7.80 0.34
N ILE A 211 -0.55 8.02 1.48
CA ILE A 211 -0.82 7.24 2.71
C ILE A 211 -1.94 7.92 3.49
N LEU A 212 -2.90 7.15 3.99
CA LEU A 212 -3.90 7.65 4.92
C LEU A 212 -3.28 7.77 6.31
N THR A 213 -3.60 8.86 7.00
CA THR A 213 -3.14 9.13 8.36
C THR A 213 -4.32 9.33 9.29
N THR A 214 -4.16 8.97 10.55
CA THR A 214 -5.15 9.11 11.62
C THR A 214 -4.52 9.77 12.85
N GLN A 215 -5.31 10.05 13.88
CA GLN A 215 -4.80 10.53 15.16
C GLN A 215 -3.84 9.50 15.77
N ALA A 216 -2.70 9.97 16.30
CA ALA A 216 -1.74 9.09 16.94
C ALA A 216 -2.32 8.44 18.21
N ASN A 217 -2.15 7.12 18.33
CA ASN A 217 -2.42 6.38 19.55
C ASN A 217 -1.31 6.60 20.60
N ALA A 218 -1.41 5.96 21.76
CA ALA A 218 -0.48 6.18 22.86
C ALA A 218 0.99 5.82 22.53
N SER A 219 1.26 4.96 21.55
CA SER A 219 2.63 4.60 21.16
C SER A 219 3.33 5.70 20.37
N VAL A 220 2.59 6.45 19.54
CA VAL A 220 3.15 7.48 18.64
C VAL A 220 2.95 8.90 19.18
N ARG A 221 1.90 9.14 19.97
CA ARG A 221 1.42 10.48 20.34
C ARG A 221 2.44 11.36 21.07
N ALA A 222 3.38 10.75 21.79
CA ALA A 222 4.48 11.47 22.45
C ALA A 222 5.48 12.07 21.44
N VAL A 223 5.62 11.45 20.26
CA VAL A 223 6.55 11.85 19.19
C VAL A 223 5.83 12.73 18.18
N HIS A 224 4.66 12.30 17.71
CA HIS A 224 3.91 13.01 16.67
C HIS A 224 2.39 12.91 16.91
N PRO A 225 1.58 13.98 16.69
CA PRO A 225 0.13 13.95 16.91
C PRO A 225 -0.66 13.07 15.93
N ARG A 226 0.00 12.61 14.86
CA ARG A 226 -0.58 11.80 13.78
C ARG A 226 0.26 10.55 13.57
N MET A 227 -0.36 9.51 13.04
CA MET A 227 0.31 8.29 12.59
C MET A 227 -0.32 7.78 11.28
N PRO A 228 0.36 6.91 10.51
CA PRO A 228 -0.27 6.21 9.39
C PRO A 228 -1.49 5.41 9.87
N LEU A 229 -2.48 5.26 9.01
CA LEU A 229 -3.59 4.34 9.22
C LEU A 229 -3.06 2.91 8.96
N VAL A 230 -2.52 2.29 10.01
CA VAL A 230 -2.02 0.92 9.97
C VAL A 230 -3.19 -0.06 10.05
N LEU A 231 -3.18 -1.05 9.15
CA LEU A 231 -4.12 -2.16 9.06
C LEU A 231 -3.50 -3.40 9.70
N ARG A 232 -4.34 -4.24 10.31
CA ARG A 232 -3.91 -5.58 10.75
C ARG A 232 -3.67 -6.50 9.56
N GLU A 233 -2.91 -7.56 9.79
CA GLU A 233 -2.57 -8.56 8.76
C GLU A 233 -3.80 -9.22 8.12
N ASN A 234 -4.91 -9.34 8.86
CA ASN A 234 -6.17 -9.87 8.36
C ASN A 234 -7.12 -8.81 7.76
N GLU A 235 -6.76 -7.53 7.80
CA GLU A 235 -7.63 -6.41 7.41
C GLU A 235 -7.28 -5.79 6.06
N TRP A 236 -6.07 -6.03 5.56
CA TRP A 236 -5.58 -5.32 4.37
C TRP A 236 -6.36 -5.67 3.09
N GLN A 237 -6.88 -6.90 2.98
CA GLN A 237 -7.74 -7.29 1.86
C GLN A 237 -9.12 -6.64 1.97
N ASP A 238 -9.70 -6.62 3.16
CA ASP A 238 -10.97 -5.96 3.44
C ASP A 238 -10.86 -4.46 3.14
N TRP A 239 -9.72 -3.83 3.45
CA TRP A 239 -9.45 -2.46 3.03
C TRP A 239 -9.55 -2.29 1.52
N ILE A 240 -9.02 -3.20 0.71
CA ILE A 240 -9.11 -3.09 -0.76
C ILE A 240 -10.55 -3.30 -1.24
N TYR A 241 -11.27 -4.28 -0.69
CA TYR A 241 -12.49 -4.81 -1.31
C TYR A 241 -13.80 -4.50 -0.61
N ASP A 242 -13.81 -4.41 0.72
CA ASP A 242 -15.03 -4.24 1.51
C ASP A 242 -15.29 -2.76 1.82
N ASP A 243 -16.31 -2.20 1.18
CA ASP A 243 -16.74 -0.81 1.40
C ASP A 243 -17.30 -0.58 2.81
N HIS A 244 -17.85 -1.61 3.46
CA HIS A 244 -18.30 -1.52 4.85
C HIS A 244 -17.10 -1.51 5.80
N PHE A 245 -16.11 -2.38 5.58
CA PHE A 245 -14.85 -2.32 6.32
C PHE A 245 -14.15 -0.97 6.12
N MET A 246 -14.04 -0.47 4.88
CA MET A 246 -13.42 0.82 4.57
C MET A 246 -13.97 1.95 5.45
N ARG A 247 -15.30 2.06 5.61
CA ARG A 247 -15.91 3.11 6.44
C ARG A 247 -15.48 3.01 7.89
N ARG A 248 -15.46 1.80 8.46
CA ARG A 248 -14.99 1.56 9.84
C ARG A 248 -13.50 1.85 9.98
N ALA A 249 -12.70 1.46 8.98
CA ALA A 249 -11.25 1.65 8.99
C ALA A 249 -10.86 3.14 9.01
N LEU A 250 -11.61 4.02 8.34
CA LEU A 250 -11.36 5.47 8.38
C LEU A 250 -11.51 6.09 9.78
N GLU A 251 -12.24 5.44 10.67
CA GLU A 251 -12.51 5.88 12.03
C GLU A 251 -11.70 5.09 13.08
N GLN A 252 -10.94 4.08 12.65
CA GLN A 252 -10.25 3.19 13.57
C GLN A 252 -9.02 3.86 14.19
N THR A 253 -8.74 3.46 15.43
CA THR A 253 -7.44 3.70 16.05
C THR A 253 -6.57 2.46 15.81
N PRO A 254 -5.41 2.60 15.14
CA PRO A 254 -4.51 1.47 14.92
C PRO A 254 -3.96 0.88 16.21
N ASP A 255 -3.50 -0.37 16.14
CA ASP A 255 -2.84 -1.04 17.25
C ASP A 255 -1.54 -0.33 17.67
N MET A 256 -1.11 -0.61 18.91
CA MET A 256 0.11 -0.03 19.47
C MET A 256 1.35 -0.58 18.76
N LEU A 257 2.26 0.32 18.40
CA LEU A 257 3.50 -0.02 17.70
C LEU A 257 4.68 -0.09 18.67
N LYS A 258 5.70 -0.88 18.34
CA LYS A 258 6.99 -0.84 19.04
C LYS A 258 7.77 0.37 18.53
N ALA A 259 8.26 1.19 19.45
CA ALA A 259 9.08 2.35 19.15
C ALA A 259 10.55 2.04 19.48
N TYR A 260 11.46 2.38 18.56
CA TYR A 260 12.90 2.19 18.73
C TYR A 260 13.63 3.51 18.46
N ARG A 261 14.58 3.87 19.33
CA ARG A 261 15.49 5.01 19.13
C ARG A 261 16.87 4.48 18.78
N GLU A 262 17.53 5.04 17.77
CA GLU A 262 18.90 4.64 17.39
C GLU A 262 19.89 4.82 18.55
N TYR A 263 19.58 5.69 19.52
CA TYR A 263 20.33 5.92 20.74
C TYR A 263 19.61 5.40 22.00
N GLU A 264 19.15 4.14 22.02
CA GLU A 264 19.15 3.43 23.31
C GLU A 264 20.62 3.20 23.67
N GLN A 265 21.18 4.20 24.35
CA GLN A 265 22.44 4.10 25.07
C GLN A 265 22.40 2.73 25.77
N GLN A 266 23.37 1.87 25.45
CA GLN A 266 23.71 0.74 26.30
C GLN A 266 23.95 1.35 27.68
N SER A 267 22.91 1.36 28.51
CA SER A 267 23.07 1.44 29.94
C SER A 267 23.64 0.08 30.30
N LEU A 268 24.95 -0.03 30.07
CA LEU A 268 25.80 -0.95 30.79
C LEU A 268 25.67 -0.53 32.25
N PHE A 269 24.62 -1.04 32.87
CA PHE A 269 24.58 -1.20 34.31
C PHE A 269 25.68 -2.20 34.67
N CYS A 270 26.49 -1.77 35.64
CA CYS A 270 27.52 -2.48 36.38
C CYS A 270 28.95 -2.36 35.82
#